data_AF-R5MG40-F1
#
_entry.id   AF-R5MG40-F1
#
_cell.length_a   1.000
_cell.length_b   1.000
_cell.length_c   1.000
_cell.angle_alpha   90.00
_cell.angle_beta   90.00
_cell.angle_gamma   90.00
#
_symmetry.space_group_name_H-M   'P 1'
#
loop_
_entity.id
_entity.type
_entity.pdbx_description
1 polymer ?
#
loop_
_entity_poly.entity_id
_entity_poly.type
_entity_poly.pdbx_seq_one_letter_code
_entity_poly.pdbx_strand_id
1 'polypeptide(L)'
;MFKGRIDFDKTPENIIKYIDTLGVKYHIYKKGDTKEYDYLDDNSFCITIENPYKRDEKMYLDLYNDEEEYILSYYKWHRHYGNFADSLNYLFDDIKGILENRKCVVITNSKKRWLTSCLEEYFCDKNYNYRKNIDNLPKEFIEEIDTLGGNVEFYYWKVADNFEIEVPIKAKNISY
;
A
#
# COMPACT_ATOMS: atom_id res chain seq x y z
N MET A 1 -9.37 2.02 -23.36
CA MET A 1 -10.57 1.82 -22.52
C MET A 1 -10.96 0.35 -22.66
N PHE A 2 -10.51 -0.53 -21.75
CA PHE A 2 -10.95 -1.93 -21.75
C PHE A 2 -12.33 -1.98 -21.08
N LYS A 3 -13.38 -2.14 -21.90
CA LYS A 3 -14.73 -2.48 -21.45
C LYS A 3 -14.88 -3.99 -21.52
N GLY A 4 -14.51 -4.66 -20.45
CA GLY A 4 -14.76 -6.07 -20.24
C GLY A 4 -14.76 -6.33 -18.74
N ARG A 5 -15.93 -6.67 -18.19
CA ARG A 5 -15.98 -7.29 -16.86
C ARG A 5 -15.23 -8.61 -17.01
N ILE A 6 -14.05 -8.72 -16.39
CA ILE A 6 -13.31 -9.97 -16.44
C ILE A 6 -13.92 -10.87 -15.39
N ASP A 7 -14.62 -11.91 -15.84
CA ASP A 7 -15.18 -12.94 -14.98
C ASP A 7 -14.05 -13.90 -14.65
N PHE A 8 -13.26 -13.55 -13.63
CA PHE A 8 -12.23 -14.43 -13.12
C PHE A 8 -12.89 -15.40 -12.14
N ASP A 9 -12.87 -16.71 -12.46
CA ASP A 9 -13.00 -17.75 -11.45
C ASP A 9 -12.05 -17.44 -10.26
N LYS A 10 -12.51 -17.70 -9.04
CA LYS A 10 -11.93 -17.18 -7.77
C LYS A 10 -10.62 -17.84 -7.35
N THR A 11 -9.73 -18.11 -8.29
CA THR A 11 -8.60 -18.98 -8.07
C THR A 11 -7.28 -18.22 -8.18
N PRO A 12 -6.26 -18.58 -7.37
CA PRO A 12 -4.87 -18.18 -7.55
C PRO A 12 -4.39 -17.99 -9.00
N GLU A 13 -4.78 -18.90 -9.90
CA GLU A 13 -4.35 -18.90 -11.30
C GLU A 13 -4.79 -17.64 -12.05
N ASN A 14 -5.93 -17.05 -11.69
CA ASN A 14 -6.43 -15.87 -12.35
C ASN A 14 -5.73 -14.58 -11.90
N ILE A 15 -5.33 -14.53 -10.63
CA ILE A 15 -4.44 -13.47 -10.11
C ILE A 15 -3.09 -13.56 -10.82
N ILE A 16 -2.52 -14.77 -10.95
CA ILE A 16 -1.25 -15.00 -11.64
C ILE A 16 -1.35 -14.55 -13.11
N LYS A 17 -2.40 -14.99 -13.84
CA LYS A 17 -2.63 -14.54 -15.23
C LYS A 17 -2.73 -13.03 -15.34
N TYR A 18 -3.40 -12.37 -14.39
CA TYR A 18 -3.47 -10.91 -14.37
C TYR A 18 -2.08 -10.29 -14.23
N ILE A 19 -1.28 -10.76 -13.26
CA ILE A 19 0.09 -10.27 -13.04
C ILE A 19 0.96 -10.51 -14.27
N ASP A 20 0.83 -11.64 -14.96
CA ASP A 20 1.52 -11.92 -16.23
C ASP A 20 1.24 -10.83 -17.29
N THR A 21 0.01 -10.31 -17.35
CA THR A 21 -0.35 -9.24 -18.30
C THR A 21 0.31 -7.89 -18.01
N LEU A 22 0.83 -7.70 -16.79
CA LEU A 22 1.47 -6.44 -16.37
C LEU A 22 2.93 -6.35 -16.83
N GLY A 23 3.52 -7.44 -17.30
CA GLY A 23 4.92 -7.46 -17.76
C GLY A 23 5.94 -7.19 -16.64
N VAL A 24 5.57 -7.46 -15.40
CA VAL A 24 6.44 -7.30 -14.22
C VAL A 24 7.16 -8.59 -13.88
N LYS A 25 8.32 -8.47 -13.24
CA LYS A 25 9.03 -9.63 -12.69
C LYS A 25 8.45 -9.97 -11.32
N TYR A 26 8.07 -11.23 -11.13
CA TYR A 26 7.57 -11.72 -9.85
C TYR A 26 8.04 -13.14 -9.57
N HIS A 27 7.92 -13.55 -8.32
CA HIS A 27 8.20 -14.90 -7.83
C HIS A 27 7.05 -15.37 -6.94
N ILE A 28 6.84 -16.68 -6.87
CA ILE A 28 5.86 -17.30 -5.98
C ILE A 28 6.63 -18.05 -4.90
N TYR A 29 6.30 -17.77 -3.64
CA TYR A 29 6.94 -18.37 -2.48
C TYR A 29 5.92 -19.04 -1.58
N LYS A 30 6.35 -20.11 -0.93
CA LYS A 30 5.63 -20.82 0.12
C LYS A 30 6.40 -20.74 1.43
N LYS A 31 5.74 -21.15 2.50
CA LYS A 31 6.37 -21.34 3.80
C LYS A 31 7.63 -22.21 3.68
N GLY A 32 8.72 -21.75 4.28
CA GLY A 32 9.99 -22.48 4.32
C GLY A 32 10.86 -22.35 3.05
N ASP A 33 10.40 -21.70 1.99
CA ASP A 33 11.26 -21.42 0.81
C ASP A 33 12.43 -20.51 1.20
N THR A 34 12.15 -19.49 2.03
CA THR A 34 13.16 -18.67 2.70
C THR A 34 12.61 -18.16 4.03
N LYS A 35 13.50 -17.71 4.94
CA LYS A 35 13.11 -17.10 6.23
C LYS A 35 12.12 -15.94 6.09
N GLU A 36 12.12 -15.24 4.96
CA GLU A 36 11.20 -14.12 4.70
C GLU A 36 9.75 -14.58 4.69
N TYR A 37 9.46 -15.83 4.30
CA TYR A 37 8.09 -16.36 4.11
C TYR A 37 7.69 -17.40 5.16
N ASP A 38 8.45 -17.56 6.25
CA ASP A 38 8.14 -18.49 7.33
C ASP A 38 6.83 -18.15 8.07
N TYR A 39 6.31 -16.92 7.88
CA TYR A 39 5.02 -16.47 8.42
C TYR A 39 3.81 -17.05 7.69
N LEU A 40 3.98 -17.61 6.49
CA LEU A 40 2.87 -18.19 5.73
C LEU A 40 2.39 -19.50 6.39
N ASP A 41 1.10 -19.79 6.25
CA ASP A 41 0.54 -21.09 6.59
C ASP A 41 0.93 -22.15 5.55
N ASP A 42 0.82 -23.43 5.92
CA ASP A 42 1.34 -24.56 5.13
C ASP A 42 0.70 -24.67 3.73
N ASN A 43 -0.51 -24.13 3.55
CA ASN A 43 -1.22 -24.11 2.28
C ASN A 43 -1.21 -22.74 1.60
N SER A 44 -0.68 -21.70 2.24
CA SER A 44 -0.67 -20.34 1.70
C SER A 44 0.57 -20.10 0.84
N PHE A 45 0.49 -19.12 -0.05
CA PHE A 45 1.64 -18.68 -0.85
C PHE A 45 1.60 -17.18 -1.05
N CYS A 46 2.78 -16.58 -1.25
CA CYS A 46 2.95 -15.16 -1.52
C CYS A 46 3.41 -14.98 -2.97
N ILE A 47 2.74 -14.10 -3.71
CA ILE A 47 3.26 -13.57 -4.97
C ILE A 47 4.06 -12.31 -4.64
N THR A 48 5.36 -12.35 -4.91
CA THR A 48 6.28 -11.25 -4.64
C THR A 48 6.68 -10.58 -5.95
N ILE A 49 6.25 -9.34 -6.16
CA ILE A 49 6.56 -8.55 -7.35
C ILE A 49 7.81 -7.71 -7.06
N GLU A 50 8.84 -7.84 -7.90
CA GLU A 50 10.10 -7.12 -7.74
C GLU A 50 9.97 -5.67 -8.22
N ASN A 51 10.50 -4.73 -7.42
CA ASN A 51 10.63 -3.34 -7.85
C ASN A 51 11.96 -3.12 -8.59
N PRO A 52 11.92 -2.83 -9.91
CA PRO A 52 13.14 -2.61 -10.69
C PRO A 52 13.87 -1.32 -10.31
N TYR A 53 13.21 -0.38 -9.63
CA TYR A 53 13.78 0.89 -9.19
C TYR A 53 14.44 0.80 -7.81
N LYS A 54 14.07 -0.20 -6.98
CA LYS A 54 14.66 -0.43 -5.66
C LYS A 54 14.49 -1.88 -5.22
N ARG A 55 15.58 -2.65 -5.35
CA ARG A 55 15.56 -4.12 -5.22
C ARG A 55 14.99 -4.64 -3.89
N ASP A 56 15.24 -3.93 -2.80
CA ASP A 56 14.83 -4.36 -1.45
C ASP A 56 13.37 -4.01 -1.12
N GLU A 57 12.65 -3.37 -2.04
CA GLU A 57 11.26 -2.93 -1.82
C GLU A 57 10.31 -3.62 -2.76
N LYS A 58 9.86 -4.79 -2.34
CA LYS A 58 8.94 -5.62 -3.10
C LYS A 58 7.49 -5.28 -2.75
N MET A 59 6.59 -5.69 -3.62
CA MET A 59 5.16 -5.79 -3.31
C MET A 59 4.84 -7.26 -3.05
N TYR A 60 4.08 -7.50 -1.99
CA TYR A 60 3.72 -8.84 -1.53
C TYR A 60 2.21 -8.99 -1.67
N LEU A 61 1.77 -10.10 -2.26
CA LEU A 61 0.38 -10.49 -2.33
C LEU A 61 0.23 -11.86 -1.69
N ASP A 62 -0.26 -11.87 -0.46
CA ASP A 62 -0.46 -13.08 0.32
C ASP A 62 -1.82 -13.68 -0.01
N LEU A 63 -1.79 -14.96 -0.39
CA LEU A 63 -2.94 -15.73 -0.84
C LEU A 63 -3.14 -16.90 0.11
N TYR A 64 -4.08 -16.74 1.02
CA TYR A 64 -4.42 -17.72 2.04
C TYR A 64 -5.43 -18.73 1.48
N ASN A 65 -5.12 -20.02 1.61
CA ASN A 65 -5.92 -21.07 0.96
C ASN A 65 -7.27 -21.33 1.64
N ASP A 66 -7.37 -21.02 2.94
CA ASP A 66 -8.56 -21.28 3.76
C ASP A 66 -9.32 -20.00 4.14
N GLU A 67 -8.88 -18.83 3.66
CA GLU A 67 -9.51 -17.55 3.97
C GLU A 67 -10.20 -16.94 2.75
N GLU A 68 -11.27 -16.20 3.01
CA GLU A 68 -11.95 -15.42 1.98
C GLU A 68 -11.23 -14.10 1.66
N GLU A 69 -9.94 -14.00 1.98
CA GLU A 69 -9.21 -12.73 1.99
C GLU A 69 -7.79 -12.86 1.42
N TYR A 70 -7.37 -11.82 0.71
CA TYR A 70 -6.04 -11.62 0.18
C TYR A 70 -5.45 -10.33 0.75
N ILE A 71 -4.14 -10.33 1.03
CA ILE A 71 -3.47 -9.16 1.59
C ILE A 71 -2.44 -8.66 0.58
N LEU A 72 -2.65 -7.43 0.09
CA LEU A 72 -1.63 -6.72 -0.67
C LEU A 72 -0.84 -5.85 0.29
N SER A 73 0.47 -6.08 0.37
CA SER A 73 1.40 -5.29 1.15
C SER A 73 2.41 -4.60 0.25
N TYR A 74 2.61 -3.30 0.46
CA TYR A 74 3.65 -2.53 -0.20
C TYR A 74 4.19 -1.45 0.75
N TYR A 75 5.51 -1.49 0.97
CA TYR A 75 6.20 -0.63 1.93
C TYR A 75 5.59 -0.75 3.34
N LYS A 76 5.07 0.34 3.92
CA LYS A 76 4.44 0.39 5.25
C LYS A 76 2.92 0.25 5.20
N TRP A 77 2.34 0.00 4.02
CA TRP A 77 0.90 -0.11 3.83
C TRP A 77 0.53 -1.54 3.46
N HIS A 78 -0.62 -1.97 3.96
CA HIS A 78 -1.28 -3.16 3.47
C HIS A 78 -2.78 -2.92 3.37
N ARG A 79 -3.45 -3.72 2.55
CA ARG A 79 -4.90 -3.75 2.47
C ARG A 79 -5.37 -5.17 2.27
N HIS A 80 -6.49 -5.44 2.91
CA HIS A 80 -7.21 -6.69 2.80
C HIS A 80 -8.27 -6.59 1.71
N TYR A 81 -8.40 -7.65 0.93
CA TYR A 81 -9.34 -7.77 -0.18
C TYR A 81 -10.08 -9.09 -0.04
N GLY A 82 -11.40 -9.05 0.02
CA GLY A 82 -12.21 -10.25 -0.10
C GLY A 82 -12.01 -10.98 -1.43
N ASN A 83 -12.31 -12.27 -1.47
CA ASN A 83 -12.17 -13.17 -2.63
C ASN A 83 -13.35 -13.11 -3.63
N PHE A 84 -14.08 -12.00 -3.68
CA PHE A 84 -15.21 -11.77 -4.58
C PHE A 84 -14.88 -10.75 -5.66
N ALA A 85 -15.59 -10.81 -6.78
CA ALA A 85 -15.24 -10.11 -8.03
C ALA A 85 -15.00 -8.59 -7.85
N ASP A 86 -15.86 -7.90 -7.11
CA ASP A 86 -15.69 -6.45 -6.89
C ASP A 86 -14.41 -6.14 -6.10
N SER A 87 -14.11 -6.94 -5.08
CA SER A 87 -12.88 -6.79 -4.30
C SER A 87 -11.63 -7.13 -5.12
N LEU A 88 -11.68 -8.15 -5.96
CA LEU A 88 -10.60 -8.47 -6.91
C LEU A 88 -10.36 -7.35 -7.93
N ASN A 89 -11.42 -6.67 -8.40
CA ASN A 89 -11.25 -5.51 -9.27
C ASN A 89 -10.51 -4.36 -8.57
N TYR A 90 -10.78 -4.13 -7.28
CA TYR A 90 -10.04 -3.16 -6.49
C TYR A 90 -8.58 -3.59 -6.28
N LEU A 91 -8.32 -4.86 -5.98
CA LEU A 91 -6.97 -5.41 -5.87
C LEU A 91 -6.17 -5.17 -7.15
N PHE A 92 -6.74 -5.51 -8.30
CA PHE A 92 -6.10 -5.33 -9.60
C PHE A 92 -5.85 -3.86 -9.93
N ASP A 93 -6.81 -2.97 -9.67
CA ASP A 93 -6.61 -1.53 -9.87
C ASP A 93 -5.59 -0.93 -8.88
N ASP A 94 -5.49 -1.45 -7.66
CA ASP A 94 -4.48 -1.03 -6.68
C ASP A 94 -3.07 -1.49 -7.11
N ILE A 95 -2.89 -2.77 -7.47
CA ILE A 95 -1.62 -3.30 -8.02
C ILE A 95 -1.19 -2.48 -9.22
N LYS A 96 -2.05 -2.36 -10.24
CA LYS A 96 -1.74 -1.62 -11.45
C LYS A 96 -1.51 -0.14 -11.18
N GLY A 97 -2.33 0.45 -10.32
CA GLY A 97 -2.19 1.84 -9.92
C GLY A 97 -0.83 2.13 -9.28
N ILE A 98 -0.37 1.27 -8.38
CA ILE A 98 0.96 1.38 -7.77
C ILE A 98 2.05 1.24 -8.84
N LEU A 99 2.02 0.18 -9.64
CA LEU A 99 3.05 -0.11 -10.65
C LEU A 99 3.19 1.01 -11.71
N GLU A 100 2.08 1.67 -12.05
CA GLU A 100 2.03 2.79 -13.00
C GLU A 100 2.38 4.14 -12.36
N ASN A 101 2.72 4.19 -11.07
CA ASN A 101 2.80 5.41 -10.24
C ASN A 101 1.51 6.22 -10.17
N ARG A 102 0.38 5.65 -10.59
CA ARG A 102 -0.94 6.31 -10.53
C ARG A 102 -1.53 6.31 -9.11
N LYS A 103 -0.97 5.51 -8.20
CA LYS A 103 -1.26 5.49 -6.76
C LYS A 103 0.06 5.47 -5.98
N CYS A 104 0.04 6.01 -4.77
CA CYS A 104 1.18 6.00 -3.86
C CYS A 104 0.74 5.70 -2.43
N VAL A 105 1.65 5.18 -1.63
CA VAL A 105 1.44 5.00 -0.21
C VAL A 105 1.76 6.31 0.50
N VAL A 106 0.79 6.85 1.21
CA VAL A 106 0.94 8.05 2.03
C VAL A 106 1.12 7.63 3.48
N ILE A 107 2.29 7.91 4.04
CA ILE A 107 2.63 7.58 5.41
C ILE A 107 2.58 8.85 6.24
N THR A 108 1.82 8.83 7.34
CA THR A 108 1.82 9.92 8.31
C THR A 108 2.62 9.49 9.53
N ASN A 109 3.63 10.29 9.86
CA ASN A 109 4.44 10.09 11.06
C ASN A 109 4.33 11.33 11.95
N SER A 110 4.38 11.11 13.26
CA SER A 110 4.83 12.15 14.19
C SER A 110 6.35 12.11 14.31
N LYS A 111 6.97 13.11 14.94
CA LYS A 111 8.39 13.02 15.32
C LYS A 111 8.72 11.86 16.28
N LYS A 112 7.71 11.21 16.85
CA LYS A 112 7.88 10.09 17.78
C LYS A 112 7.81 8.73 17.09
N ARG A 113 6.90 8.54 16.12
CA ARG A 113 6.61 7.23 15.52
C ARG A 113 5.80 7.35 14.24
N TRP A 114 5.75 6.22 13.53
CA TRP A 114 4.72 5.96 12.52
C TRP A 114 3.32 5.94 13.16
N LEU A 115 2.34 6.57 12.48
CA LEU A 115 0.95 6.66 12.95
C LEU A 115 -0.02 5.92 12.04
N THR A 116 0.07 6.15 10.73
CA THR A 116 -0.80 5.50 9.75
C THR A 116 -0.17 5.46 8.37
N SER A 117 -0.75 4.64 7.50
CA SER A 117 -0.47 4.57 6.07
C SER A 117 -1.78 4.36 5.31
N CYS A 118 -1.97 5.08 4.21
CA CYS A 118 -3.06 4.85 3.28
C CYS A 118 -2.55 4.79 1.84
N LEU A 119 -3.37 4.29 0.92
CA LEU A 119 -3.12 4.36 -0.51
C LEU A 119 -3.92 5.51 -1.10
N GLU A 120 -3.25 6.45 -1.75
CA GLU A 120 -3.84 7.63 -2.39
C GLU A 120 -3.56 7.63 -3.89
N GLU A 121 -4.36 8.36 -4.66
CA GLU A 121 -4.14 8.55 -6.09
C GLU A 121 -3.07 9.60 -6.41
N TYR A 122 -2.54 9.55 -7.64
CA TYR A 122 -1.38 10.31 -8.14
C TYR A 122 -1.45 11.83 -8.05
N PHE A 123 -2.62 12.42 -7.78
CA PHE A 123 -2.76 13.87 -7.64
C PHE A 123 -2.21 14.41 -6.30
N CYS A 124 -1.40 13.62 -5.60
CA CYS A 124 -0.63 14.06 -4.45
C CYS A 124 0.65 14.76 -4.92
N ASP A 125 0.66 16.08 -4.92
CA ASP A 125 1.88 16.88 -5.08
C ASP A 125 2.21 17.62 -3.78
N LYS A 126 3.14 18.57 -3.82
CA LYS A 126 3.47 19.41 -2.65
C LYS A 126 2.31 20.27 -2.14
N ASN A 127 1.26 20.46 -2.94
CA ASN A 127 0.04 21.17 -2.58
C ASN A 127 -1.05 20.22 -2.05
N TYR A 128 -0.78 18.91 -1.96
CA TYR A 128 -1.70 17.95 -1.39
C TYR A 128 -2.14 18.39 0.01
N ASN A 129 -3.45 18.43 0.23
CA ASN A 129 -4.01 18.80 1.51
C ASN A 129 -3.93 17.62 2.50
N TYR A 130 -2.70 17.31 2.91
CA TYR A 130 -2.40 16.24 3.86
C TYR A 130 -3.10 16.44 5.21
N ARG A 131 -3.47 17.68 5.54
CA ARG A 131 -4.14 18.01 6.79
C ARG A 131 -5.51 17.35 6.88
N LYS A 132 -6.21 17.18 5.76
CA LYS A 132 -7.47 16.41 5.72
C LYS A 132 -7.28 14.98 6.23
N ASN A 133 -6.16 14.34 5.90
CA ASN A 133 -5.88 12.97 6.35
C ASN A 133 -5.57 12.94 7.84
N ILE A 134 -4.78 13.91 8.31
CA ILE A 134 -4.45 14.06 9.73
C ILE A 134 -5.71 14.29 10.56
N ASP A 135 -6.60 15.19 10.14
CA ASP A 135 -7.79 15.55 10.91
C ASP A 135 -8.83 14.42 10.99
N ASN A 136 -8.67 13.35 10.20
CA ASN A 136 -9.49 12.13 10.27
C ASN A 136 -8.86 11.03 11.15
N LEU A 137 -7.70 11.26 11.74
CA LEU A 137 -7.04 10.28 12.62
C LEU A 137 -7.71 10.22 14.00
N PRO A 138 -7.45 9.16 14.77
CA PRO A 138 -7.77 9.14 16.20
C PRO A 138 -7.24 10.39 16.91
N LYS A 139 -8.01 10.89 17.88
CA LYS A 139 -7.75 12.19 18.54
C LYS A 139 -6.35 12.27 19.13
N GLU A 140 -5.87 11.17 19.71
CA GLU A 140 -4.53 11.06 20.29
C GLU A 140 -3.42 11.25 19.24
N PHE A 141 -3.64 10.86 17.98
CA PHE A 141 -2.67 11.05 16.91
C PHE A 141 -2.69 12.48 16.40
N ILE A 142 -3.86 13.10 16.33
CA ILE A 142 -4.00 14.53 16.01
C ILE A 142 -3.26 15.36 17.06
N GLU A 143 -3.51 15.10 18.35
CA GLU A 143 -2.84 15.79 19.46
C GLU A 143 -1.32 15.57 19.45
N GLU A 144 -0.87 14.34 19.12
CA GLU A 144 0.55 14.00 18.99
C GLU A 144 1.23 14.80 17.86
N ILE A 145 0.62 14.85 16.67
CA ILE A 145 1.14 15.64 15.54
C ILE A 145 1.10 17.14 15.84
N ASP A 146 -0.02 17.64 16.38
CA ASP A 146 -0.16 19.08 16.67
C ASP A 146 0.87 19.55 17.71
N THR A 147 1.29 18.67 18.62
CA THR A 147 2.27 18.97 19.67
C THR A 147 3.72 18.77 19.23
N LEU A 148 4.02 17.70 18.49
CA LEU A 148 5.39 17.30 18.17
C LEU A 148 5.80 17.68 16.74
N GLY A 149 4.84 17.96 15.86
CA GLY A 149 5.05 17.96 14.42
C GLY A 149 5.33 16.54 13.90
N GLY A 150 5.75 16.47 12.65
CA GLY A 150 6.03 15.21 11.97
C GLY A 150 6.34 15.39 10.50
N ASN A 151 6.09 14.36 9.71
CA ASN A 151 6.13 14.43 8.25
C ASN A 151 5.03 13.55 7.64
N VAL A 152 4.73 13.85 6.38
CA VAL A 152 3.92 12.99 5.52
C VAL A 152 4.81 12.55 4.36
N GLU A 153 5.09 11.25 4.27
CA GLU A 153 5.89 10.64 3.20
C GLU A 153 4.95 10.16 2.09
N PHE A 154 5.32 10.39 0.84
CA PHE A 154 4.63 9.88 -0.34
C PHE A 154 5.55 8.88 -1.03
N TYR A 155 5.12 7.62 -1.05
CA TYR A 155 5.92 6.48 -1.48
C TYR A 155 5.34 5.87 -2.76
N TYR A 156 6.02 6.12 -3.87
CA TYR A 156 5.68 5.64 -5.21
C TYR A 156 6.52 4.42 -5.59
N TRP A 157 6.01 3.65 -6.55
CA TRP A 157 6.71 2.52 -7.13
C TRP A 157 8.04 2.94 -7.78
N LYS A 158 8.02 3.99 -8.61
CA LYS A 158 9.23 4.68 -9.06
C LYS A 158 9.70 5.60 -7.95
N VAL A 159 10.66 5.13 -7.18
CA VAL A 159 11.17 5.80 -5.96
C VAL A 159 11.76 7.19 -6.20
N ALA A 160 12.10 7.53 -7.45
CA ALA A 160 12.55 8.87 -7.83
C ALA A 160 11.44 9.93 -7.69
N ASP A 161 10.17 9.51 -7.69
CA ASP A 161 9.00 10.39 -7.54
C ASP A 161 8.59 10.56 -6.07
N ASN A 162 9.28 9.89 -5.13
CA ASN A 162 9.01 10.02 -3.71
C ASN A 162 9.30 11.44 -3.23
N PHE A 163 8.45 11.93 -2.34
CA PHE A 163 8.66 13.20 -1.66
C PHE A 163 8.07 13.16 -0.26
N GLU A 164 8.46 14.13 0.56
CA GLU A 164 7.89 14.32 1.90
C GLU A 164 7.45 15.78 2.10
N ILE A 165 6.47 15.95 2.98
CA ILE A 165 6.02 17.25 3.45
C ILE A 165 6.23 17.29 4.96
N GLU A 166 6.97 18.29 5.44
CA GLU A 166 7.12 18.52 6.89
C GLU A 166 5.79 19.05 7.46
N VAL A 167 5.39 18.47 8.59
CA VAL A 167 4.22 18.90 9.36
C VAL A 167 4.71 19.68 10.57
N PRO A 168 4.53 21.01 10.59
CA PRO A 168 5.00 21.83 11.72
C PRO A 168 4.13 21.58 12.96
N ILE A 169 4.70 21.91 14.12
CA ILE A 169 3.95 22.01 15.37
C ILE A 169 2.87 23.07 15.20
N LYS A 170 1.65 22.77 15.64
CA LYS A 170 0.56 23.75 15.60
C LYS A 170 0.80 24.78 16.70
N ALA A 171 1.02 26.03 16.31
CA ALA A 171 1.12 27.12 17.27
C ALA A 171 -0.16 27.16 18.11
N LYS A 172 -0.03 26.99 19.43
CA LYS A 172 -1.14 27.30 20.34
C LYS A 172 -1.39 28.80 20.19
N ASN A 173 -2.61 29.17 19.81
CA ASN A 173 -3.05 30.56 19.90
C ASN A 173 -2.93 30.96 21.37
N ILE A 174 -1.87 31.68 21.72
CA ILE A 174 -1.74 32.33 23.02
C ILE A 174 -2.64 33.56 22.91
N SER A 175 -3.90 33.42 23.32
CA SER A 175 -4.75 34.58 23.60
C SER A 175 -4.17 35.28 24.83
N TYR A 176 -3.58 36.45 24.62
CA TYR A 176 -3.19 37.39 25.68
C TYR A 176 -4.41 37.97 26.38
#